data_AF-A0A453NK71-F1
#
_entry.id   AF-A0A453NK71-F1
#
_cell.length_a   1.000
_cell.length_b   1.000
_cell.length_c   1.000
_cell.angle_alpha   90.00
_cell.angle_beta   90.00
_cell.angle_gamma   90.00
#
_symmetry.space_group_name_H-M   'P 1'
#
loop_
_entity.id
_entity.type
_entity.pdbx_description
1 polymer ?
#
loop_
_entity_poly.entity_id
_entity_poly.type
_entity_poly.pdbx_seq_one_letter_code
_entity_poly.pdbx_strand_id
1 'polypeptide(L)'
;MQGDKISCAVTVGDGCTAAMTTQASTKVYKAVGSKCSEQVLEATVGKDALLAVIPDPVTCFSTARYYQKQVFHVSGDSNLVIVDWFTSGRYESGEKWDFTSYKSVNHILLEEYQPLFIDSVLLEQGSDCTIAERMQEYNVVAMVVLLGIPFA
;
A
#
# COMPACT_ATOMS: atom_id res chain seq x y z
N MET A 1 11.43 -9.46 -7.95
CA MET A 1 12.32 -10.53 -7.44
C MET A 1 12.57 -10.31 -5.95
N GLN A 2 13.24 -11.25 -5.30
CA GLN A 2 13.36 -11.26 -3.84
C GLN A 2 14.35 -10.20 -3.35
N GLY A 3 13.92 -9.40 -2.38
CA GLY A 3 14.75 -8.30 -1.88
C GLY A 3 14.79 -7.12 -2.84
N ASP A 4 13.89 -7.08 -3.83
CA ASP A 4 13.72 -5.94 -4.71
C ASP A 4 13.35 -4.72 -3.88
N LYS A 5 13.91 -3.58 -4.28
CA LYS A 5 13.58 -2.28 -3.74
C LYS A 5 13.10 -1.42 -4.89
N ILE A 6 11.83 -1.04 -4.84
CA ILE A 6 11.22 -0.18 -5.83
C ILE A 6 10.99 1.18 -5.17
N SER A 7 11.46 2.24 -5.83
CA SER A 7 11.14 3.61 -5.45
C SER A 7 10.45 4.29 -6.61
N CYS A 8 9.30 4.88 -6.36
CA CYS A 8 8.51 5.61 -7.33
C CYS A 8 8.23 7.02 -6.79
N ALA A 9 8.49 8.02 -7.63
CA ALA A 9 8.17 9.41 -7.35
C ALA A 9 7.14 9.91 -8.37
N VAL A 10 6.08 10.55 -7.90
CA VAL A 10 5.02 11.10 -8.73
C VAL A 10 4.79 12.57 -8.36
N THR A 11 4.72 13.44 -9.36
CA THR A 11 4.33 14.84 -9.15
C THR A 11 3.15 15.15 -10.04
N VAL A 12 2.04 15.53 -9.42
CA VAL A 12 0.85 16.03 -10.11
C VAL A 12 0.85 17.55 -9.95
N GLY A 13 1.02 18.26 -11.07
CA GLY A 13 1.03 19.72 -11.07
C GLY A 13 -0.33 20.33 -10.74
N ASP A 14 -0.34 21.64 -10.49
CA ASP A 14 -1.56 22.38 -10.17
C ASP A 14 -2.63 22.20 -11.25
N GLY A 15 -3.89 22.03 -10.82
CA GLY A 15 -5.05 21.80 -11.68
C GLY A 15 -5.03 20.50 -12.49
N CYS A 16 -4.00 19.66 -12.33
CA CYS A 16 -3.87 18.42 -13.09
C CYS A 16 -4.62 17.28 -12.43
N THR A 17 -5.07 16.32 -13.22
CA THR A 17 -5.66 15.07 -12.76
C THR A 17 -4.85 13.89 -13.24
N ALA A 18 -4.45 13.01 -12.33
CA ALA A 18 -3.70 11.81 -12.64
C ALA A 18 -4.30 10.59 -11.93
N ALA A 19 -4.30 9.45 -12.63
CA ALA A 19 -4.61 8.15 -12.06
C ALA A 19 -3.41 7.22 -12.20
N MET A 20 -2.91 6.73 -11.07
CA MET A 20 -1.88 5.72 -10.99
C MET A 20 -2.54 4.37 -10.72
N THR A 21 -2.40 3.47 -11.69
CA THR A 21 -2.90 2.09 -11.62
C THR A 21 -1.75 1.14 -11.87
N THR A 22 -1.91 -0.13 -11.51
CA THR A 22 -1.00 -1.19 -11.94
C THR A 22 -1.67 -2.01 -13.04
N GLN A 23 -0.85 -2.65 -13.89
CA GLN A 23 -1.36 -3.55 -14.93
C GLN A 23 -1.52 -4.99 -14.44
N ALA A 24 -0.99 -5.29 -13.25
CA ALA A 24 -1.09 -6.60 -12.62
C ALA A 24 -0.82 -6.47 -11.11
N SER A 25 -1.36 -7.42 -10.35
CA SER A 25 -1.11 -7.56 -8.91
C SER A 25 0.38 -7.65 -8.59
N THR A 26 0.81 -6.89 -7.59
CA THR A 26 2.16 -7.02 -7.02
C THR A 26 2.27 -8.37 -6.33
N LYS A 27 2.90 -9.33 -7.00
CA LYS A 27 3.16 -10.67 -6.47
C LYS A 27 4.49 -10.67 -5.74
N VAL A 28 4.45 -10.83 -4.42
CA VAL A 28 5.66 -10.92 -3.60
C VAL A 28 6.01 -12.38 -3.42
N TYR A 29 7.09 -12.80 -4.08
CA TYR A 29 7.56 -14.17 -4.06
C TYR A 29 8.24 -14.53 -2.73
N LYS A 30 8.37 -15.84 -2.49
CA LYS A 30 8.98 -16.42 -1.29
C LYS A 30 10.33 -15.77 -0.96
N ALA A 31 10.60 -15.53 0.32
CA ALA A 31 11.93 -15.15 0.79
C ALA A 31 12.80 -16.41 1.00
N VAL A 32 14.00 -16.41 0.43
CA VAL A 32 15.08 -17.38 0.60
C VAL A 32 16.10 -16.67 1.48
N GLY A 33 16.22 -17.11 2.73
CA GLY A 33 16.92 -16.36 3.77
C GLY A 33 16.08 -15.22 4.37
N SER A 34 16.72 -14.16 4.85
CA SER A 34 16.08 -13.11 5.64
C SER A 34 15.64 -11.85 4.85
N LYS A 35 15.75 -11.86 3.52
CA LYS A 35 15.54 -10.68 2.66
C LYS A 35 14.07 -10.24 2.60
N CYS A 36 13.85 -8.94 2.73
CA CYS A 36 12.54 -8.29 2.62
C CYS A 36 12.44 -7.51 1.31
N SER A 37 11.34 -7.64 0.59
CA SER A 37 11.08 -6.82 -0.60
C SER A 37 10.40 -5.52 -0.17
N GLU A 38 10.79 -4.41 -0.78
CA GLU A 38 10.43 -3.06 -0.36
C GLU A 38 9.87 -2.25 -1.53
N GLN A 39 8.79 -1.51 -1.28
CA GLN A 39 8.24 -0.54 -2.20
C GLN A 39 8.01 0.79 -1.49
N VAL A 40 8.58 1.87 -2.04
CA VAL A 40 8.38 3.23 -1.57
C VAL A 40 7.72 4.04 -2.68
N LEU A 41 6.57 4.63 -2.39
CA LEU A 41 5.92 5.61 -3.24
C LEU A 41 5.98 6.97 -2.54
N GLU A 42 6.48 7.98 -3.22
CA GLU A 42 6.40 9.37 -2.79
C GLU A 42 5.65 10.17 -3.86
N ALA A 43 4.58 10.84 -3.46
CA ALA A 43 3.75 11.61 -4.36
C ALA A 43 3.57 13.04 -3.86
N THR A 44 3.60 14.00 -4.77
CA THR A 44 3.26 15.40 -4.52
C THR A 44 2.05 15.78 -5.35
N VAL A 45 1.02 16.33 -4.70
CA VAL A 45 -0.23 16.75 -5.33
C VAL A 45 -0.35 18.26 -5.19
N GLY A 46 -0.31 18.95 -6.34
CA GLY A 46 -0.41 20.39 -6.44
C GLY A 46 -1.80 20.93 -6.10
N LYS A 47 -1.94 22.25 -6.22
CA LYS A 47 -3.19 22.95 -5.90
C LYS A 47 -4.29 22.61 -6.87
N ASP A 48 -5.52 22.49 -6.39
CA ASP A 48 -6.69 22.12 -7.20
C ASP A 48 -6.47 20.84 -8.05
N ALA A 49 -5.47 20.02 -7.70
CA ALA A 49 -5.10 18.84 -8.45
C ALA A 49 -5.79 17.60 -7.86
N LEU A 50 -5.83 16.53 -8.66
CA LEU A 50 -6.30 15.22 -8.22
C LEU A 50 -5.28 14.14 -8.51
N LEU A 51 -4.97 13.33 -7.49
CA LEU A 51 -4.28 12.07 -7.65
C LEU A 51 -5.17 10.91 -7.16
N ALA A 52 -5.41 9.93 -8.03
CA ALA A 52 -6.00 8.66 -7.66
C ALA A 52 -4.94 7.54 -7.74
N VAL A 53 -4.59 6.93 -6.62
CA VAL A 53 -3.69 5.76 -6.55
C VAL A 53 -4.53 4.52 -6.29
N ILE A 54 -4.76 3.74 -7.35
CA ILE A 54 -5.64 2.58 -7.37
C ILE A 54 -4.88 1.40 -8.00
N PRO A 55 -3.87 0.84 -7.29
CA PRO A 55 -3.16 -0.33 -7.74
C PRO A 55 -4.05 -1.58 -7.63
N ASP A 56 -3.61 -2.68 -8.22
CA ASP A 56 -4.06 -4.04 -7.93
C ASP A 56 -3.58 -4.46 -6.52
N PRO A 57 -4.20 -5.47 -5.89
CA PRO A 57 -3.87 -5.81 -4.51
C PRO A 57 -2.50 -6.47 -4.42
N VAL A 58 -1.79 -6.21 -3.32
CA VAL A 58 -0.57 -6.93 -3.00
C VAL A 58 -0.92 -8.38 -2.63
N THR A 59 -0.25 -9.34 -3.28
CA THR A 59 -0.43 -10.77 -2.99
C THR A 59 0.90 -11.36 -2.55
N CYS A 60 1.01 -11.61 -1.25
CA CYS A 60 2.19 -12.23 -0.65
C CYS A 60 2.11 -13.75 -0.73
N PHE A 61 3.14 -14.39 -1.28
CA PHE A 61 3.23 -15.85 -1.31
C PHE A 61 3.73 -16.39 0.04
N SER A 62 3.64 -17.71 0.23
CA SER A 62 4.21 -18.38 1.40
C SER A 62 5.65 -17.93 1.68
N THR A 63 5.96 -17.70 2.96
CA THR A 63 7.26 -17.22 3.47
C THR A 63 7.73 -15.86 2.91
N ALA A 64 6.89 -15.08 2.23
CA ALA A 64 7.24 -13.75 1.78
C ALA A 64 7.43 -12.78 2.96
N ARG A 65 8.30 -11.79 2.75
CA ARG A 65 8.49 -10.62 3.63
C ARG A 65 8.37 -9.36 2.77
N TYR A 66 7.39 -8.53 3.10
CA TYR A 66 7.07 -7.34 2.33
C TYR A 66 6.93 -6.11 3.21
N TYR A 67 7.50 -5.00 2.74
CA TYR A 67 7.35 -3.68 3.32
C TYR A 67 6.97 -2.67 2.25
N GLN A 68 5.90 -1.92 2.50
CA GLN A 68 5.48 -0.81 1.66
C GLN A 68 5.38 0.47 2.49
N LYS A 69 5.84 1.57 1.90
CA LYS A 69 5.65 2.91 2.44
C LYS A 69 5.14 3.83 1.34
N GLN A 70 4.05 4.53 1.61
CA GLN A 70 3.49 5.53 0.72
C GLN A 70 3.46 6.86 1.45
N VAL A 71 4.00 7.90 0.81
CA VAL A 71 4.05 9.27 1.34
C VAL A 71 3.40 10.18 0.33
N PHE A 72 2.36 10.89 0.76
CA PHE A 72 1.62 11.83 -0.06
C PHE A 72 1.76 13.22 0.53
N HIS A 73 2.37 14.13 -0.21
CA HIS A 73 2.43 15.55 0.12
C HIS A 73 1.31 16.26 -0.65
N VAL A 74 0.35 16.83 0.07
CA VAL A 74 -0.86 17.42 -0.49
C VAL A 74 -0.94 18.91 -0.17
N SER A 75 -1.46 19.71 -1.10
CA SER A 75 -1.89 21.08 -0.79
C SER A 75 -3.31 21.08 -0.20
N GLY A 76 -3.67 22.14 0.54
CA GLY A 76 -4.95 22.22 1.27
C GLY A 76 -6.21 22.16 0.40
N ASP A 77 -6.10 22.48 -0.89
CA ASP A 77 -7.18 22.46 -1.90
C ASP A 77 -7.08 21.27 -2.87
N SER A 78 -6.15 20.34 -2.64
CA SER A 78 -5.95 19.16 -3.49
C SER A 78 -6.89 18.01 -3.15
N ASN A 79 -7.01 17.06 -4.08
CA ASN A 79 -7.84 15.88 -3.96
C ASN A 79 -6.98 14.61 -4.09
N LEU A 80 -7.23 13.63 -3.23
CA LEU A 80 -6.46 12.40 -3.16
C LEU A 80 -7.38 11.21 -2.90
N VAL A 81 -7.24 10.19 -3.73
CA VAL A 81 -7.88 8.88 -3.57
C VAL A 81 -6.77 7.84 -3.45
N ILE A 82 -6.78 7.06 -2.38
CA ILE A 82 -5.83 5.96 -2.18
C ILE A 82 -6.61 4.69 -1.94
N VAL A 83 -6.24 3.64 -2.66
CA VAL A 83 -6.61 2.27 -2.35
C VAL A 83 -5.34 1.51 -1.98
N ASP A 84 -5.22 1.10 -0.73
CA ASP A 84 -4.17 0.21 -0.26
C ASP A 84 -4.80 -1.10 0.21
N TRP A 85 -4.47 -2.20 -0.47
CA TRP A 85 -5.16 -3.46 -0.30
C TRP A 85 -4.24 -4.64 -0.56
N PHE A 86 -4.52 -5.72 0.16
CA PHE A 86 -3.74 -6.94 0.12
C PHE A 86 -4.64 -8.17 0.27
N THR A 87 -4.19 -9.29 -0.28
CA THR A 87 -4.89 -10.57 -0.22
C THR A 87 -4.25 -11.52 0.79
N SER A 88 -4.96 -12.58 1.13
CA SER A 88 -4.45 -13.67 1.96
C SER A 88 -3.29 -14.43 1.33
N GLY A 89 -2.95 -14.19 0.06
CA GLY A 89 -1.94 -14.95 -0.69
C GLY A 89 -2.56 -15.68 -1.87
N ARG A 90 -1.96 -16.81 -2.25
CA ARG A 90 -2.45 -17.60 -3.40
C ARG A 90 -3.61 -18.50 -2.98
N TYR A 91 -4.78 -17.89 -2.81
CA TYR A 91 -6.00 -18.57 -2.36
C TYR A 91 -6.29 -19.87 -3.14
N GLU A 92 -6.23 -19.83 -4.48
CA GLU A 92 -6.49 -21.00 -5.33
C GLU A 92 -5.44 -22.12 -5.20
N SER A 93 -4.24 -21.78 -4.71
CA SER A 93 -3.16 -22.74 -4.45
C SER A 93 -3.14 -23.23 -2.99
N GLY A 94 -4.13 -22.83 -2.18
CA GLY A 94 -4.22 -23.16 -0.76
C GLY A 94 -3.31 -22.32 0.15
N GLU A 95 -2.52 -21.40 -0.40
CA GLU A 95 -1.63 -20.53 0.39
C GLU A 95 -2.46 -19.37 0.97
N LYS A 96 -2.83 -19.45 2.26
CA LYS A 96 -3.68 -18.48 2.95
C LYS A 96 -3.03 -18.00 4.24
N TRP A 97 -2.66 -16.73 4.26
CA TRP A 97 -1.98 -16.06 5.37
C TRP A 97 -0.64 -16.73 5.74
N ASP A 98 0.01 -17.38 4.75
CA ASP A 98 1.23 -18.18 4.91
C ASP A 98 2.54 -17.38 4.70
N PHE A 99 2.45 -16.08 4.45
CA PHE A 99 3.62 -15.21 4.38
C PHE A 99 4.22 -15.00 5.77
N THR A 100 5.51 -14.64 5.83
CA THR A 100 6.21 -14.40 7.11
C THR A 100 5.84 -13.04 7.68
N SER A 101 5.87 -11.99 6.85
CA SER A 101 5.43 -10.66 7.27
C SER A 101 4.97 -9.78 6.11
N TYR A 102 4.01 -8.93 6.41
CA TYR A 102 3.51 -7.85 5.57
C TYR A 102 3.39 -6.59 6.42
N LYS A 103 4.00 -5.50 5.96
CA LYS A 103 3.87 -4.18 6.58
C LYS A 103 3.56 -3.14 5.52
N SER A 104 2.47 -2.40 5.70
CA SER A 104 2.15 -1.22 4.89
C SER A 104 2.04 0.00 5.78
N VAL A 105 2.57 1.13 5.31
CA VAL A 105 2.55 2.40 6.02
C VAL A 105 2.15 3.50 5.04
N ASN A 106 1.10 4.25 5.39
CA ASN A 106 0.58 5.35 4.60
C ASN A 106 0.71 6.65 5.36
N HIS A 107 1.42 7.63 4.80
CA HIS A 107 1.56 8.97 5.36
C HIS A 107 0.94 9.98 4.38
N ILE A 108 -0.03 10.76 4.84
CA ILE A 108 -0.55 11.91 4.12
C ILE A 108 -0.16 13.15 4.91
N LEU A 109 0.62 14.00 4.28
CA LEU A 109 1.23 15.19 4.86
C LEU A 109 0.67 16.41 4.13
N LEU A 110 0.11 17.34 4.88
CA LEU A 110 -0.22 18.67 4.42
C LEU A 110 1.07 19.52 4.36
N GLU A 111 0.96 20.69 3.72
CA GLU A 111 1.92 21.80 3.70
C GLU A 111 2.87 21.84 4.92
N GLU A 112 4.14 22.15 4.66
CA GLU A 112 5.21 22.15 5.68
C GLU A 112 5.40 20.80 6.40
N TYR A 113 5.03 19.69 5.75
CA TYR A 113 5.14 18.31 6.25
C TYR A 113 4.28 18.02 7.48
N GLN A 114 3.19 18.77 7.69
CA GLN A 114 2.26 18.53 8.80
C GLN A 114 1.48 17.22 8.57
N PRO A 115 1.50 16.26 9.50
CA PRO A 115 0.77 15.01 9.33
C PRO A 115 -0.75 15.23 9.37
N LEU A 116 -1.44 14.81 8.32
CA LEU A 116 -2.90 14.84 8.22
C LEU A 116 -3.49 13.46 8.53
N PHE A 117 -2.87 12.40 8.00
CA PHE A 117 -3.29 11.02 8.21
C PHE A 117 -2.07 10.10 8.21
N ILE A 118 -2.04 9.17 9.16
CA ILE A 118 -1.02 8.12 9.24
C ILE A 118 -1.73 6.80 9.52
N ASP A 119 -1.47 5.81 8.67
CA ASP A 119 -1.88 4.42 8.86
C ASP A 119 -0.65 3.50 8.84
N SER A 120 -0.72 2.42 9.60
CA SER A 120 0.30 1.38 9.64
C SER A 120 -0.34 0.02 9.93
N VAL A 121 -0.35 -0.85 8.93
CA VAL A 121 -0.75 -2.24 9.06
C VAL A 121 0.48 -3.12 9.22
N LEU A 122 0.48 -4.00 10.22
CA LEU A 122 1.50 -5.03 10.42
C LEU A 122 0.83 -6.40 10.61
N LEU A 123 1.15 -7.33 9.71
CA LEU A 123 0.85 -8.74 9.83
C LEU A 123 2.15 -9.51 9.86
N GLU A 124 2.47 -10.09 11.02
CA GLU A 124 3.65 -10.93 11.21
C GLU A 124 3.25 -12.23 11.90
N GLN A 125 3.89 -13.34 11.52
CA GLN A 125 3.69 -14.62 12.17
C GLN A 125 4.18 -14.54 13.63
N GLY A 126 3.26 -14.63 14.57
CA GLY A 126 3.58 -14.68 15.99
C GLY A 126 3.82 -16.11 16.47
N SER A 127 4.50 -16.27 17.61
CA SER A 127 4.61 -17.55 18.31
C SER A 127 3.29 -18.01 18.91
N ASP A 128 2.46 -17.04 19.34
CA ASP A 128 1.26 -17.30 20.15
C ASP A 128 -0.04 -17.23 19.32
N CYS A 129 0.02 -16.53 18.17
CA CYS A 129 -1.11 -16.39 17.25
C CYS A 129 -0.60 -16.13 15.83
N THR A 130 -1.04 -16.96 14.91
CA THR A 130 -0.73 -16.90 13.48
C THR A 130 -1.50 -15.78 12.80
N ILE A 131 -1.06 -15.38 11.59
CA ILE A 131 -1.80 -14.42 10.78
C ILE A 131 -3.18 -14.97 10.44
N ALA A 132 -3.28 -16.27 10.09
CA ALA A 132 -4.53 -16.93 9.75
C ALA A 132 -5.56 -16.85 10.89
N GLU A 133 -5.15 -17.09 12.14
CA GLU A 133 -6.04 -16.99 13.31
C GLU A 133 -6.53 -15.56 13.56
N ARG A 134 -5.72 -14.53 13.28
CA ARG A 134 -6.18 -13.13 13.40
C ARG A 134 -7.14 -12.75 12.27
N MET A 135 -6.88 -13.25 11.06
CA MET A 135 -7.63 -12.88 9.86
C MET A 135 -8.86 -13.75 9.62
N GLN A 136 -8.97 -14.92 10.26
CA GLN A 136 -10.15 -15.79 10.19
C GLN A 136 -10.57 -16.05 8.73
N GLU A 137 -11.85 -15.84 8.40
CA GLU A 137 -12.42 -16.07 7.06
C GLU A 137 -12.15 -14.93 6.07
N TYR A 138 -11.51 -13.83 6.48
CA TYR A 138 -11.17 -12.75 5.56
C TYR A 138 -10.10 -13.21 4.57
N ASN A 139 -10.25 -12.81 3.31
CA ASN A 139 -9.32 -13.15 2.22
C ASN A 139 -8.73 -11.92 1.53
N VAL A 140 -9.34 -10.75 1.73
CA VAL A 140 -8.89 -9.47 1.18
C VAL A 140 -9.17 -8.40 2.23
N VAL A 141 -8.22 -7.50 2.41
CA VAL A 141 -8.37 -6.30 3.23
C VAL A 141 -8.01 -5.10 2.39
N ALA A 142 -8.81 -4.04 2.48
CA ALA A 142 -8.57 -2.79 1.77
C ALA A 142 -8.80 -1.60 2.70
N MET A 143 -7.88 -0.65 2.64
CA MET A 143 -8.05 0.70 3.13
C MET A 143 -8.31 1.60 1.93
N VAL A 144 -9.37 2.40 2.02
CA VAL A 144 -9.67 3.45 1.04
C VAL A 144 -9.66 4.79 1.75
N VAL A 145 -8.82 5.70 1.27
CA VAL A 145 -8.78 7.08 1.77
C VAL A 145 -9.28 8.00 0.66
N LEU A 146 -10.28 8.81 0.98
CA LEU A 146 -10.80 9.88 0.13
C LEU A 146 -10.55 11.20 0.87
N LEU A 147 -9.77 12.07 0.25
CA LEU A 147 -9.41 13.38 0.78
C LEU A 147 -9.66 14.45 -0.28
N GLY A 148 -10.20 15.59 0.13
CA GLY A 148 -10.46 16.73 -0.74
C GLY A 148 -11.89 17.24 -0.66
N ILE A 149 -12.25 18.13 -1.57
CA ILE A 149 -13.60 18.68 -1.70
C ILE A 149 -14.46 17.76 -2.59
N PRO A 150 -15.78 17.67 -2.33
CA PRO A 150 -16.67 16.87 -3.16
C PRO A 150 -16.60 17.32 -4.62
N PHE A 151 -16.47 16.39 -5.56
CA PHE A 151 -16.59 16.66 -7.00
C PHE A 151 -17.96 17.32 -7.25
N ALA A 152 -17.95 18.60 -7.65
CA ALA A 152 -19.15 19.33 -8.07
C ALA A 152 -19.56 18.97 -9.50
#